data_AF-A0A4P9C780-F1
#
_entry.id   AF-A0A4P9C780-F1
#
_cell.length_a   1.000
_cell.length_b   1.000
_cell.length_c   1.000
_cell.angle_alpha   90.00
_cell.angle_beta   90.00
_cell.angle_gamma   90.00
#
_symmetry.space_group_name_H-M   'P 1'
#
loop_
_entity.id
_entity.type
_entity.pdbx_description
1 polymer ?
#
loop_
_entity_poly.entity_id
_entity_poly.type
_entity_poly.pdbx_seq_one_letter_code
_entity_poly.pdbx_strand_id
1 'polypeptide(L)'
;MSEACQAIKKFNVVFWHKKAYDRVKILRRSEKKMTTLKLNAGPCGFNTVIKAETEKPYKVKVTVESECPHYKAVNDDLAEPLDALGICCKEKYDSNTVYKIFAKHMKHPACPVAVGVIKAMEAEAGLALKTDIEMKFE
;
A
#
# COMPACT_ATOMS: atom_id res chain seq x y z
N MET A 1 -8.32 -63.48 6.69
CA MET A 1 -7.31 -62.43 6.74
C MET A 1 -7.27 -61.70 5.42
N SER A 2 -7.63 -60.43 5.40
CA SER A 2 -6.74 -59.44 4.81
C SER A 2 -6.88 -58.18 5.65
N GLU A 3 -5.92 -58.01 6.57
CA GLU A 3 -5.78 -56.88 7.50
C GLU A 3 -5.52 -55.54 6.78
N ALA A 4 -5.79 -55.46 5.48
CA ALA A 4 -5.58 -54.28 4.65
C ALA A 4 -6.81 -53.35 4.60
N CYS A 5 -7.99 -53.80 5.02
CA CYS A 5 -9.24 -53.02 4.87
C CYS A 5 -9.63 -52.18 6.10
N GLN A 6 -8.97 -52.36 7.25
CA GLN A 6 -9.24 -51.59 8.48
C GLN A 6 -8.25 -50.45 8.77
N ALA A 7 -7.21 -50.26 7.95
CA ALA A 7 -6.24 -49.17 8.11
C ALA A 7 -6.67 -47.83 7.45
N ILE A 8 -7.86 -47.76 6.84
CA ILE A 8 -8.31 -46.60 6.05
C ILE A 8 -8.96 -45.49 6.91
N LYS A 9 -9.11 -45.66 8.23
CA LYS A 9 -9.82 -44.67 9.10
C LYS A 9 -8.96 -43.68 9.89
N LYS A 10 -7.64 -43.58 9.68
CA LYS A 10 -6.83 -42.61 10.48
C LYS A 10 -5.72 -41.85 9.77
N PHE A 11 -5.53 -42.04 8.47
CA PHE A 11 -4.52 -41.29 7.74
C PHE A 11 -5.18 -40.57 6.57
N ASN A 12 -4.86 -39.29 6.44
CA ASN A 12 -4.90 -38.53 5.18
C ASN A 12 -6.07 -37.56 4.91
N VAL A 13 -6.62 -36.88 5.93
CA VAL A 13 -7.39 -35.63 5.70
C VAL A 13 -6.53 -34.37 5.96
N VAL A 14 -5.48 -34.47 6.78
CA VAL A 14 -4.67 -33.31 7.21
C VAL A 14 -3.62 -32.90 6.16
N PHE A 15 -3.16 -33.82 5.32
CA PHE A 15 -2.04 -33.56 4.40
C PHE A 15 -2.45 -32.86 3.09
N TRP A 16 -3.66 -33.14 2.60
CA TRP A 16 -4.21 -32.49 1.40
C TRP A 16 -4.58 -31.02 1.64
N HIS A 17 -5.09 -30.69 2.82
CA HIS A 17 -5.40 -29.30 3.18
C HIS A 17 -4.16 -28.40 3.26
N LYS A 18 -3.02 -28.89 3.79
CA LYS A 18 -1.79 -28.10 3.84
C LYS A 18 -1.22 -27.82 2.46
N LYS A 19 -1.13 -28.82 1.57
CA LYS A 19 -0.60 -28.60 0.20
C LYS A 19 -1.48 -27.69 -0.64
N ALA A 20 -2.80 -27.73 -0.46
CA ALA A 20 -3.71 -26.80 -1.13
C ALA A 20 -3.60 -25.38 -0.55
N TYR A 21 -3.52 -25.23 0.77
CA TYR A 21 -3.36 -23.93 1.44
C TYR A 21 -2.02 -23.26 1.10
N ASP A 22 -0.93 -24.03 1.08
CA ASP A 22 0.40 -23.54 0.71
C ASP A 22 0.46 -23.16 -0.78
N ARG A 23 -0.23 -23.88 -1.68
CA ARG A 23 -0.36 -23.49 -3.10
C ARG A 23 -1.15 -22.19 -3.29
N VAL A 24 -2.23 -21.97 -2.53
CA VAL A 24 -2.99 -20.70 -2.56
C VAL A 24 -2.15 -19.54 -2.01
N LYS A 25 -1.27 -19.80 -1.02
CA LYS A 25 -0.31 -18.82 -0.49
C LYS A 25 0.80 -18.47 -1.48
N ILE A 26 1.23 -19.43 -2.31
CA ILE A 26 2.25 -19.27 -3.34
C ILE A 26 1.68 -18.54 -4.58
N LEU A 27 0.44 -18.81 -4.98
CA LEU A 27 -0.20 -18.19 -6.16
C LEU A 27 -0.62 -16.73 -5.95
N ARG A 28 -0.85 -16.28 -4.70
CA ARG A 28 -1.10 -14.85 -4.41
C ARG A 28 0.15 -13.96 -4.48
N ARG A 29 1.34 -14.55 -4.63
CA ARG A 29 2.63 -13.87 -4.51
C ARG A 29 3.23 -13.45 -5.85
N SER A 30 2.62 -13.82 -6.98
CA SER A 30 3.18 -13.59 -8.32
C SER A 30 2.54 -12.45 -9.13
N GLU A 31 1.46 -11.84 -8.66
CA GLU A 31 1.01 -10.55 -9.20
C GLU A 31 1.55 -9.47 -8.27
N LYS A 32 2.71 -8.90 -8.61
CA LYS A 32 3.24 -7.71 -7.96
C LYS A 32 2.28 -6.57 -8.26
N LYS A 33 1.22 -6.43 -7.46
CA LYS A 33 0.27 -5.33 -7.58
C LYS A 33 1.00 -4.07 -7.16
N MET A 34 0.95 -3.09 -8.05
CA MET A 34 1.43 -1.74 -7.82
C MET A 34 0.22 -0.83 -7.99
N THR A 35 0.03 0.06 -7.02
CA THR A 35 -1.00 1.09 -7.10
C THR A 35 -0.38 2.37 -7.59
N THR A 36 -0.86 2.86 -8.72
CA THR A 36 -0.47 4.14 -9.28
C THR A 36 -1.60 5.13 -9.11
N LEU A 37 -1.35 6.24 -8.42
CA LEU A 37 -2.27 7.34 -8.22
C LEU A 37 -1.72 8.57 -8.95
N LYS A 38 -2.51 9.13 -9.87
CA LYS A 38 -2.18 10.39 -10.54
C LYS A 38 -2.92 11.52 -9.83
N LEU A 39 -2.20 12.56 -9.48
CA LEU A 39 -2.72 13.69 -8.73
C LEU A 39 -2.38 14.99 -9.45
N ASN A 40 -3.40 15.85 -9.59
CA ASN A 40 -3.23 17.22 -10.03
C ASN A 40 -3.42 18.16 -8.82
N ALA A 41 -2.43 18.99 -8.52
CA ALA A 41 -2.40 19.81 -7.31
C ALA A 41 -3.13 21.17 -7.47
N GLY A 42 -3.93 21.34 -8.53
CA GLY A 42 -4.78 22.51 -8.74
C GLY A 42 -4.02 23.68 -9.40
N PRO A 43 -4.12 24.91 -8.89
CA PRO A 43 -3.67 26.12 -9.60
C PRO A 43 -2.16 26.20 -9.81
N CYS A 44 -1.36 25.44 -9.06
CA CYS A 44 0.09 25.38 -9.27
C CYS A 44 0.48 24.59 -10.54
N GLY A 45 -0.44 23.79 -11.10
CA GLY A 45 -0.24 23.07 -12.36
C GLY A 45 0.73 21.89 -12.31
N PHE A 46 1.36 21.59 -11.16
CA PHE A 46 2.30 20.49 -11.06
C PHE A 46 1.58 19.14 -10.95
N ASN A 47 1.86 18.26 -11.90
CA ASN A 47 1.37 16.88 -11.84
C ASN A 47 2.28 16.04 -10.93
N THR A 48 1.65 15.13 -10.19
CA THR A 48 2.35 14.17 -9.33
C THR A 48 1.81 12.77 -9.55
N VAL A 49 2.70 11.81 -9.75
CA VAL A 49 2.40 10.38 -9.86
C VAL A 49 2.96 9.69 -8.63
N ILE A 50 2.10 9.03 -7.88
CA ILE A 50 2.45 8.30 -6.66
C ILE A 50 2.33 6.82 -6.98
N LYS A 51 3.42 6.09 -6.75
CA LYS A 51 3.47 4.62 -6.92
C LYS A 51 3.64 4.00 -5.54
N ALA A 52 2.75 3.09 -5.19
CA ALA A 52 2.80 2.31 -3.97
C ALA A 52 2.95 0.82 -4.33
N GLU A 53 3.92 0.15 -3.71
CA GLU A 53 4.18 -1.27 -3.88
C GLU A 53 4.21 -1.98 -2.52
N THR A 54 3.41 -3.03 -2.34
CA THR A 54 3.49 -3.87 -1.14
C THR A 54 4.62 -4.89 -1.25
N GLU A 55 5.61 -4.84 -0.36
CA GLU A 55 6.69 -5.85 -0.28
C GLU A 55 6.32 -7.01 0.66
N LYS A 56 5.70 -6.67 1.80
CA LYS A 56 5.20 -7.60 2.83
C LYS A 56 3.84 -7.08 3.30
N PRO A 57 3.01 -7.91 3.95
CA PRO A 57 1.73 -7.44 4.49
C PRO A 57 1.92 -6.13 5.28
N TYR A 58 1.21 -5.08 4.86
CA TYR A 58 1.25 -3.73 5.44
C TYR A 58 2.57 -2.96 5.35
N LYS A 59 3.62 -3.52 4.70
CA LYS A 59 4.85 -2.79 4.38
C LYS A 59 4.82 -2.32 2.94
N VAL A 60 4.65 -1.02 2.77
CA VAL A 60 4.46 -0.38 1.47
C VAL A 60 5.64 0.53 1.17
N LYS A 61 6.28 0.30 0.03
CA LYS A 61 7.26 1.21 -0.54
C LYS A 61 6.54 2.22 -1.41
N VAL A 62 6.82 3.50 -1.20
CA VAL A 62 6.19 4.60 -1.94
C VAL A 62 7.25 5.33 -2.76
N THR A 63 6.90 5.71 -3.99
CA THR A 63 7.71 6.58 -4.83
C THR A 63 6.84 7.70 -5.38
N VAL A 64 7.33 8.93 -5.27
CA VAL A 64 6.63 10.15 -5.67
C VAL A 64 7.36 10.80 -6.84
N GLU A 65 6.76 10.74 -8.02
CA GLU A 65 7.26 11.42 -9.21
C GLU A 65 6.47 12.72 -9.36
N SER A 66 7.08 13.87 -9.05
CA SER A 66 6.42 15.17 -9.10
C SER A 66 7.19 16.16 -9.97
N GLU A 67 6.45 16.99 -10.69
CA GLU A 67 6.98 18.16 -11.40
C GLU A 67 7.36 19.30 -10.43
N CYS A 68 6.84 19.27 -9.20
CA CYS A 68 7.14 20.28 -8.18
C CYS A 68 8.59 20.11 -7.68
N PRO A 69 9.42 21.17 -7.69
CA PRO A 69 10.82 21.10 -7.28
C PRO A 69 10.99 20.72 -5.80
N HIS A 70 10.01 21.05 -4.95
CA HIS A 70 10.04 20.73 -3.52
C HIS A 70 9.84 19.25 -3.22
N TYR A 71 9.10 18.54 -4.07
CA TYR A 71 8.80 17.11 -3.83
C TYR A 71 9.83 16.18 -4.45
N LYS A 72 10.84 16.68 -5.17
CA LYS A 72 11.93 15.83 -5.67
C LYS A 72 12.75 15.20 -4.54
N ALA A 73 13.00 15.97 -3.47
CA ALA A 73 13.75 15.53 -2.30
C ALA A 73 12.93 14.62 -1.36
N VAL A 74 11.61 14.51 -1.53
CA VAL A 74 10.75 13.70 -0.65
C VAL A 74 11.01 12.21 -0.83
N ASN A 75 11.49 11.78 -2.00
CA ASN A 75 11.79 10.38 -2.28
C ASN A 75 12.94 9.85 -1.41
N ASP A 76 13.88 10.71 -1.03
CA ASP A 76 14.99 10.32 -0.15
C ASP A 76 14.49 10.03 1.27
N ASP A 77 13.54 10.84 1.77
CA ASP A 77 12.86 10.61 3.05
C ASP A 77 11.90 9.40 3.01
N LEU A 78 11.40 9.03 1.82
CA LEU A 78 10.46 7.91 1.59
C LEU A 78 11.15 6.62 1.09
N ALA A 79 12.48 6.56 1.11
CA ALA A 79 13.23 5.44 0.53
C ALA A 79 12.92 4.10 1.21
N GLU A 80 12.65 4.14 2.52
CA GLU A 80 12.38 2.96 3.34
C GLU A 80 10.89 2.55 3.33
N PRO A 81 10.59 1.24 3.36
CA PRO A 81 9.21 0.74 3.42
C PRO A 81 8.46 1.20 4.68
N LEU A 82 7.31 1.84 4.46
CA LEU A 82 6.47 2.40 5.51
C LEU A 82 5.48 1.36 6.06
N ASP A 83 5.10 1.48 7.34
CA ASP A 83 4.02 0.68 7.94
C ASP A 83 2.65 1.31 7.64
N ALA A 84 1.96 0.78 6.64
CA ALA A 84 0.67 1.29 6.20
C ALA A 84 -0.41 1.16 7.28
N LEU A 85 -0.39 0.11 8.10
CA LEU A 85 -1.41 -0.07 9.15
C LEU A 85 -1.25 0.97 10.26
N GLY A 86 -0.01 1.26 10.66
CA GLY A 86 0.30 2.33 11.61
C GLY A 86 -0.15 3.68 11.08
N ILE A 87 0.35 4.05 9.90
CA ILE A 87 0.15 5.37 9.29
C ILE A 87 -1.31 5.65 8.96
N CYS A 88 -2.04 4.67 8.41
CA CYS A 88 -3.40 4.91 7.90
C CYS A 88 -4.49 4.71 8.98
N CYS A 89 -4.23 3.94 10.04
CA CYS A 89 -5.28 3.57 11.00
C CYS A 89 -4.98 3.91 12.47
N LYS A 90 -3.72 4.14 12.86
CA LYS A 90 -3.34 4.33 14.27
C LYS A 90 -2.78 5.71 14.57
N GLU A 91 -1.96 6.23 13.67
CA GLU A 91 -1.32 7.53 13.85
C GLU A 91 -2.36 8.67 13.79
N LYS A 92 -2.17 9.71 14.61
CA LYS A 92 -2.99 10.92 14.57
C LYS A 92 -2.47 11.87 13.48
N TYR A 93 -3.34 12.72 12.96
CA TYR A 93 -3.03 13.64 11.86
C TYR A 93 -1.75 14.47 12.09
N ASP A 94 -1.64 15.10 13.26
CA ASP A 94 -0.53 15.98 13.67
C ASP A 94 0.80 15.24 13.90
N SER A 95 0.72 13.95 14.24
CA SER A 95 1.89 13.13 14.57
C SER A 95 2.24 12.11 13.47
N ASN A 96 1.45 12.06 12.40
CA ASN A 96 1.58 11.10 11.30
C ASN A 96 2.91 11.23 10.56
N THR A 97 3.50 10.09 10.25
CA THR A 97 4.82 9.97 9.63
C THR A 97 4.85 10.61 8.24
N VAL A 98 3.83 10.38 7.41
CA VAL A 98 3.76 10.95 6.05
C VAL A 98 3.65 12.47 6.15
N TYR A 99 2.75 12.99 6.97
CA TYR A 99 2.60 14.44 7.13
C TYR A 99 3.87 15.11 7.67
N LYS A 100 4.59 14.47 8.60
CA LYS A 100 5.88 14.98 9.10
C LYS A 100 6.97 15.03 8.04
N ILE A 101 7.06 14.01 7.17
CA ILE A 101 8.02 14.01 6.05
C ILE A 101 7.68 15.15 5.09
N PHE A 102 6.40 15.26 4.71
CA PHE A 102 5.95 16.30 3.79
C PHE A 102 6.07 17.71 4.38
N ALA A 103 5.90 17.88 5.69
CA ALA A 103 6.05 19.17 6.36
C ALA A 103 7.46 19.79 6.21
N LYS A 104 8.50 18.97 6.00
CA LYS A 104 9.87 19.47 5.75
C LYS A 104 9.98 20.20 4.39
N HIS A 105 9.18 19.80 3.41
CA HIS A 105 9.31 20.21 2.01
C HIS A 105 8.13 21.08 1.52
N MET A 106 6.96 20.93 2.14
CA MET A 106 5.71 21.55 1.72
C MET A 106 5.74 23.08 1.91
N LYS A 107 5.47 23.82 0.82
CA LYS A 107 5.37 25.30 0.83
C LYS A 107 3.95 25.81 0.99
N HIS A 108 2.96 25.00 0.63
CA HIS A 108 1.56 25.36 0.74
C HIS A 108 0.81 24.29 1.53
N PRO A 109 0.15 24.63 2.64
CA PRO A 109 -0.43 23.64 3.56
C PRO A 109 -1.58 22.85 2.95
N ALA A 110 -2.31 23.41 1.98
CA ALA A 110 -3.43 22.71 1.33
C ALA A 110 -3.01 21.82 0.16
N CYS A 111 -1.71 21.59 -0.06
CA CYS A 111 -1.28 20.74 -1.17
C CYS A 111 -1.71 19.27 -0.94
N PRO A 112 -2.49 18.66 -1.86
CA PRO A 112 -3.10 17.35 -1.62
C PRO A 112 -2.13 16.17 -1.78
N VAL A 113 -0.86 16.40 -2.12
CA VAL A 113 0.12 15.34 -2.40
C VAL A 113 0.32 14.40 -1.21
N ALA A 114 0.41 14.92 0.02
CA ALA A 114 0.56 14.10 1.22
C ALA A 114 -0.65 13.19 1.44
N VAL A 115 -1.86 13.70 1.22
CA VAL A 115 -3.11 12.92 1.27
C VAL A 115 -3.10 11.85 0.18
N GLY A 116 -2.63 12.18 -1.03
CA GLY A 116 -2.47 11.24 -2.13
C GLY A 116 -1.54 10.07 -1.79
N VAL A 117 -0.45 10.32 -1.04
CA VAL A 117 0.45 9.25 -0.58
C VAL A 117 -0.27 8.28 0.36
N ILE A 118 -0.97 8.82 1.36
CA ILE A 118 -1.73 7.99 2.31
C ILE A 118 -2.79 7.19 1.56
N LYS A 119 -3.51 7.81 0.61
CA LYS A 119 -4.53 7.12 -0.20
C LYS A 119 -3.97 6.01 -1.07
N ALA A 120 -2.80 6.22 -1.68
CA ALA A 120 -2.12 5.19 -2.44
C ALA A 120 -1.71 4.01 -1.53
N MET A 121 -1.23 4.30 -0.31
CA MET A 121 -0.89 3.28 0.68
C MET A 121 -2.11 2.50 1.18
N GLU A 122 -3.23 3.17 1.46
CA GLU A 122 -4.48 2.54 1.88
C GLU A 122 -4.99 1.55 0.81
N ALA A 123 -4.99 1.99 -0.45
CA ALA A 123 -5.42 1.17 -1.58
C ALA A 123 -4.49 -0.04 -1.81
N GLU A 124 -3.18 0.17 -1.71
CA GLU A 124 -2.18 -0.86 -1.97
C GLU A 124 -2.11 -1.90 -0.84
N ALA A 125 -2.22 -1.46 0.42
CA ALA A 125 -2.27 -2.36 1.58
C ALA A 125 -3.61 -3.09 1.76
N GLY A 126 -4.59 -2.85 0.87
CA GLY A 126 -5.92 -3.44 0.95
C GLY A 126 -6.77 -2.91 2.11
N LEU A 127 -6.45 -1.73 2.63
CA LEU A 127 -7.19 -1.04 3.69
C LEU A 127 -8.37 -0.24 3.14
N ALA A 128 -8.29 0.19 1.87
CA ALA A 128 -9.36 0.90 1.17
C ALA A 128 -9.54 0.40 -0.27
N LEU A 129 -10.73 0.62 -0.84
CA LEU A 129 -11.02 0.35 -2.24
C LEU A 129 -10.46 1.48 -3.13
N LYS A 130 -9.92 1.12 -4.30
CA LYS A 130 -9.46 2.09 -5.30
C LYS A 130 -10.66 2.83 -5.88
N THR A 131 -10.82 4.08 -5.46
CA THR A 131 -11.87 4.99 -5.91
C THR A 131 -11.24 6.36 -6.15
N ASP A 132 -11.65 7.02 -7.22
CA ASP A 132 -11.17 8.37 -7.55
C ASP A 132 -11.70 9.40 -6.53
N ILE A 133 -10.90 10.43 -6.25
CA ILE A 133 -11.18 11.49 -5.28
C ILE A 133 -11.03 12.82 -6.01
N GLU A 134 -11.99 13.72 -5.83
CA GLU A 134 -12.02 15.01 -6.52
C GLU A 134 -12.36 16.18 -5.58
N MET A 135 -11.87 17.37 -5.94
CA MET A 135 -12.27 18.67 -5.36
C MET A 135 -12.85 19.52 -6.50
N LYS A 136 -14.06 20.05 -6.31
CA LYS A 136 -14.78 20.86 -7.31
C LYS A 136 -15.19 22.21 -6.70
N PHE A 137 -15.03 23.28 -7.47
CA PHE A 137 -15.55 24.61 -7.16
C PHE A 137 -16.85 24.83 -7.92
N GLU A 138 -17.80 25.55 -7.31
CA GLU A 138 -19.11 25.93 -7.88
C GLU A 138 -19.28 27.45 -7.85
#